data_AF-A0A2I2FT66-F1
#
_entry.id   AF-A0A2I2FT66-F1
#
_cell.length_a   1.000
_cell.length_b   1.000
_cell.length_c   1.000
_cell.angle_alpha   90.00
_cell.angle_beta   90.00
_cell.angle_gamma   90.00
#
_symmetry.space_group_name_H-M   'P 1'
#
loop_
_entity.id
_entity.type
_entity.pdbx_description
1 polymer ?
#
loop_
_entity_poly.entity_id
_entity_poly.type
_entity_poly.pdbx_seq_one_letter_code
_entity_poly.pdbx_strand_id
1 'polypeptide(L)'
;MNNSGETPVDIILQNLWVCCLGTPVEQSSIGICSDLISAGGYLTSVGVFKCRQLAFYSPETLDAPTSLIIGMPTFVVGQIAGKIEVESIELPEKFAPVFSQSEQDLERLLKSGADMTEVMEYYTQWPRGLEILLNSGLAPSHKTLSVALAADYKESIKLLLQTKNLCIGPQWLQTVSCSRDVELLELATQELVSRRKRLRLLAETYLPSTTLSRLRIQPDRLLNSAAADVYRSLKALSIDIGFAESEISWIVYSHIGSNITLADLLWKAGFRDMDERDDNDYTSLMNLSTDHYLSGGPVGLLEKAQWLITRGADPHLTRESLPAVLYMCYDLGLASYCNLEHLVSASFKFCDLSDRCLGLVRRILFDPCRDTCSCSYSPNGCSGLSRFMDAFFWNITYRKVDGDVYEQLAVALEDIAGALCSSCPQGIFDAMAPDVIRFITAHALQITHTCVCDRWGACPRSVCEKLQEDEITELSFVEHDLLQQHEDLFGDFLAKYKKGNEPLPRFITGYWSTKMRQALSFDNASPEEQAMALREIGVVLDSNADTSNSFESG
;
A
#
# COMPACT_ATOMS: atom_id res chain seq x y z
N MET A 1 -36.35 6.10 20.05
CA MET A 1 -35.30 5.19 19.54
C MET A 1 -35.85 4.45 18.32
N ASN A 2 -34.98 4.00 17.42
CA ASN A 2 -35.36 3.03 16.38
C ASN A 2 -35.34 1.57 16.92
N ASN A 3 -35.58 0.58 16.06
CA ASN A 3 -35.60 -0.85 16.44
C ASN A 3 -34.24 -1.38 16.93
N SER A 4 -33.15 -0.65 16.68
CA SER A 4 -31.79 -0.98 17.14
C SER A 4 -31.44 -0.32 18.47
N GLY A 5 -32.38 0.40 19.10
CA GLY A 5 -32.12 1.16 20.34
C GLY A 5 -31.45 2.52 20.11
N GLU A 6 -31.40 3.01 18.87
CA GLU A 6 -30.64 4.22 18.54
C GLU A 6 -31.52 5.47 18.64
N THR A 7 -30.97 6.53 19.24
CA THR A 7 -31.59 7.86 19.26
C THR A 7 -31.28 8.62 17.97
N PRO A 8 -32.01 9.71 17.67
CA PRO A 8 -31.65 10.59 16.55
C PRO A 8 -30.19 11.10 16.63
N VAL A 9 -29.68 11.31 17.84
CA VAL A 9 -28.28 11.72 18.07
C VAL A 9 -27.31 10.61 17.62
N ASP A 10 -27.59 9.35 17.99
CA ASP A 10 -26.77 8.21 17.60
C ASP A 10 -26.69 8.05 16.06
N ILE A 11 -27.82 8.26 15.37
CA ILE A 11 -27.93 8.14 13.91
C ILE A 11 -27.19 9.29 13.22
N ILE A 12 -27.31 10.52 13.71
CA ILE A 12 -26.59 11.67 13.16
C ILE A 12 -25.07 11.49 13.33
N LEU A 13 -24.63 11.03 14.50
CA LEU A 13 -23.22 10.75 14.75
C LEU A 13 -22.66 9.65 13.83
N GLN A 14 -23.46 8.63 13.51
CA GLN A 14 -23.06 7.61 12.53
C GLN A 14 -22.96 8.16 11.11
N ASN A 15 -23.94 8.96 10.70
CA ASN A 15 -23.97 9.51 9.34
C ASN A 15 -22.95 10.62 9.10
N LEU A 16 -22.58 11.36 10.15
CA LEU A 16 -21.48 12.34 10.10
C LEU A 16 -20.19 11.71 9.59
N TRP A 17 -19.95 10.45 9.91
CA TRP A 17 -18.74 9.76 9.51
C TRP A 17 -18.71 9.43 8.01
N VAL A 18 -19.84 8.96 7.46
CA VAL A 18 -19.94 8.56 6.04
C VAL A 18 -19.77 9.76 5.12
N CYS A 19 -20.21 10.94 5.56
CA CYS A 19 -20.17 12.16 4.74
C CYS A 19 -18.92 13.03 4.93
N CYS A 20 -18.19 12.92 6.05
CA CYS A 20 -17.04 13.78 6.38
C CYS A 20 -15.67 13.17 6.05
N LEU A 21 -15.58 12.24 5.10
CA LEU A 21 -14.31 11.71 4.60
C LEU A 21 -13.46 12.84 3.97
N GLY A 22 -12.69 13.55 4.80
CA GLY A 22 -11.78 14.63 4.40
C GLY A 22 -12.27 16.06 4.63
N THR A 23 -13.47 16.28 5.21
CA THR A 23 -13.94 17.62 5.59
C THR A 23 -13.96 17.77 7.11
N PRO A 24 -13.62 18.97 7.67
CA PRO A 24 -13.82 19.21 9.09
C PRO A 24 -15.25 18.86 9.46
N VAL A 25 -15.47 18.07 10.53
CA VAL A 25 -16.82 17.82 11.07
C VAL A 25 -17.53 19.15 11.13
N GLU A 26 -18.61 19.29 10.36
CA GLU A 26 -19.26 20.58 10.27
C GLU A 26 -19.73 20.95 11.68
N GLN A 27 -19.33 22.12 12.17
CA GLN A 27 -19.78 22.68 13.46
C GLN A 27 -21.32 22.67 13.56
N SER A 28 -22.02 22.71 12.41
CA SER A 28 -23.46 22.52 12.27
C SER A 28 -23.95 21.24 12.95
N SER A 29 -23.23 20.14 12.78
CA SER A 29 -23.68 18.82 13.21
C SER A 29 -23.40 18.56 14.69
N ILE A 30 -22.28 19.07 15.21
CA ILE A 30 -22.07 19.14 16.68
C ILE A 30 -23.15 20.03 17.31
N GLY A 31 -23.49 21.15 16.66
CA GLY A 31 -24.60 22.02 17.06
C GLY A 31 -25.93 21.27 17.12
N ILE A 32 -26.31 20.58 16.04
CA ILE A 32 -27.55 19.78 15.97
C ILE A 32 -27.58 18.72 17.08
N CYS A 33 -26.49 17.96 17.27
CA CYS A 33 -26.41 16.97 18.34
C CYS A 33 -26.58 17.62 19.72
N SER A 34 -25.95 18.78 19.97
CA SER A 34 -26.06 19.52 21.23
C SER A 34 -27.49 20.04 21.47
N ASP A 35 -28.14 20.57 20.42
CA ASP A 35 -29.51 21.08 20.48
C ASP A 35 -30.51 19.94 20.74
N LEU A 36 -30.33 18.80 20.08
CA LEU A 36 -31.15 17.61 20.29
C LEU A 36 -31.04 17.08 21.72
N ILE A 37 -29.84 17.06 22.29
CA ILE A 37 -29.66 16.64 23.69
C ILE A 37 -30.26 17.67 24.64
N SER A 38 -30.04 18.96 24.39
CA SER A 38 -30.64 20.05 25.18
C SER A 38 -32.17 20.04 25.15
N ALA A 39 -32.77 19.52 24.08
CA ALA A 39 -34.22 19.33 23.95
C ALA A 39 -34.76 18.06 24.64
N GLY A 40 -33.95 17.38 25.47
CA GLY A 40 -34.31 16.15 26.18
C GLY A 40 -33.98 14.87 25.44
N GLY A 41 -33.19 14.95 24.36
CA GLY A 41 -32.53 13.79 23.76
C GLY A 41 -31.35 13.32 24.61
N TYR A 42 -30.75 12.20 24.22
CA TYR A 42 -29.51 11.70 24.83
C TYR A 42 -28.73 10.86 23.82
N LEU A 43 -27.43 10.72 24.07
CA LEU A 43 -26.51 9.86 23.35
C LEU A 43 -26.39 8.53 24.11
N THR A 44 -26.69 7.41 23.44
CA THR A 44 -26.62 6.09 24.07
C THR A 44 -25.21 5.54 24.03
N SER A 45 -24.96 4.54 24.88
CA SER A 45 -23.74 3.72 24.80
C SER A 45 -23.55 3.10 23.40
N VAL A 46 -24.63 2.69 22.73
CA VAL A 46 -24.61 2.16 21.36
C VAL A 46 -24.14 3.21 20.37
N GLY A 47 -24.61 4.46 20.50
CA GLY A 47 -24.12 5.59 19.68
C GLY A 47 -22.62 5.82 19.85
N VAL A 48 -22.13 5.83 21.10
CA VAL A 48 -20.68 5.96 21.40
C VAL A 48 -19.87 4.81 20.79
N PHE A 49 -20.36 3.56 20.91
CA PHE A 49 -19.70 2.38 20.33
C PHE A 49 -19.79 2.32 18.80
N LYS A 50 -20.83 2.84 18.17
CA LYS A 50 -20.92 2.83 16.69
C LYS A 50 -20.03 3.89 16.05
N CYS A 51 -19.79 5.01 16.72
CA CYS A 51 -18.70 5.93 16.36
C CYS A 51 -17.33 5.22 16.36
N ARG A 52 -17.14 4.17 17.18
CA ARG A 52 -15.93 3.33 17.20
C ARG A 52 -15.83 2.42 15.97
N GLN A 53 -16.92 1.77 15.55
CA GLN A 53 -16.90 0.78 14.45
C GLN A 53 -16.69 1.40 13.07
N LEU A 54 -17.22 2.60 12.84
CA LEU A 54 -17.11 3.29 11.55
C LEU A 54 -15.66 3.73 11.23
N ALA A 55 -14.82 3.93 12.25
CA ALA A 55 -13.38 4.18 12.08
C ALA A 55 -12.61 2.96 11.52
N PHE A 56 -13.21 1.77 11.51
CA PHE A 56 -12.54 0.54 11.06
C PHE A 56 -12.95 0.07 9.66
N TYR A 57 -14.03 0.60 9.09
CA TYR A 57 -14.66 0.01 7.90
C TYR A 57 -14.25 0.61 6.55
N SER A 58 -13.23 1.49 6.48
CA SER A 58 -12.61 1.83 5.18
C SER A 58 -11.09 1.90 5.26
N PRO A 59 -10.38 0.79 5.01
CA PRO A 59 -8.94 0.80 4.74
C PRO A 59 -8.58 1.29 3.33
N GLU A 60 -9.57 1.49 2.46
CA GLU A 60 -9.36 1.59 1.00
C GLU A 60 -9.41 3.02 0.46
N THR A 61 -9.84 3.99 1.27
CA THR A 61 -9.93 5.40 0.85
C THR A 61 -9.39 6.28 1.96
N LEU A 62 -8.23 6.91 1.75
CA LEU A 62 -7.83 8.27 2.19
C LEU A 62 -6.32 8.39 2.48
N ASP A 63 -5.77 9.53 2.05
CA ASP A 63 -4.42 9.99 2.33
C ASP A 63 -4.11 10.08 3.84
N ALA A 64 -2.82 9.89 4.16
CA ALA A 64 -2.25 9.79 5.51
C ALA A 64 -2.14 11.11 6.31
N PRO A 65 -3.19 11.94 6.35
CA PRO A 65 -3.57 12.56 7.63
C PRO A 65 -4.98 12.17 8.10
N THR A 66 -5.82 11.56 7.25
CA THR A 66 -7.21 11.27 7.59
C THR A 66 -7.37 9.90 8.26
N SER A 67 -6.45 8.95 8.02
CA SER A 67 -6.35 7.70 8.78
C SER A 67 -5.98 7.91 10.26
N LEU A 68 -5.57 9.13 10.62
CA LEU A 68 -5.37 9.58 11.99
C LEU A 68 -6.65 10.17 12.60
N ILE A 69 -7.83 10.15 11.95
CA ILE A 69 -9.10 10.56 12.59
C ILE A 69 -9.60 9.50 13.62
N ILE A 70 -8.70 8.77 14.27
CA ILE A 70 -9.03 7.77 15.30
C ILE A 70 -9.39 8.46 16.64
N GLY A 71 -9.31 9.79 16.74
CA GLY A 71 -9.70 10.58 17.93
C GLY A 71 -11.08 11.25 17.88
N MET A 72 -11.80 11.21 16.76
CA MET A 72 -13.05 11.96 16.60
C MET A 72 -14.19 11.54 17.54
N PRO A 73 -14.40 10.26 17.91
CA PRO A 73 -15.47 9.93 18.85
C PRO A 73 -15.28 10.63 20.19
N THR A 74 -14.07 10.58 20.77
CA THR A 74 -13.75 11.29 22.02
C THR A 74 -13.83 12.79 21.84
N PHE A 75 -13.34 13.32 20.71
CA PHE A 75 -13.40 14.75 20.41
C PHE A 75 -14.84 15.23 20.25
N VAL A 76 -15.66 14.58 19.42
CA VAL A 76 -17.06 14.93 19.16
C VAL A 76 -17.89 14.75 20.42
N VAL A 77 -17.77 13.62 21.12
CA VAL A 77 -18.47 13.41 22.40
C VAL A 77 -18.00 14.41 23.45
N GLY A 78 -16.71 14.75 23.50
CA GLY A 78 -16.17 15.78 24.39
C GLY A 78 -16.67 17.19 24.05
N GLN A 79 -16.75 17.54 22.77
CA GLN A 79 -17.30 18.81 22.29
C GLN A 79 -18.80 18.93 22.59
N ILE A 80 -19.54 17.84 22.45
CA ILE A 80 -20.94 17.76 22.87
C ILE A 80 -21.01 17.92 24.39
N ALA A 81 -20.32 17.09 25.16
CA ALA A 81 -20.30 17.13 26.62
C ALA A 81 -19.84 18.48 27.21
N GLY A 82 -19.00 19.25 26.50
CA GLY A 82 -18.63 20.61 26.91
C GLY A 82 -19.74 21.64 26.72
N LYS A 83 -20.75 21.36 25.90
CA LYS A 83 -21.90 22.23 25.61
C LYS A 83 -23.16 21.87 26.40
N ILE A 84 -23.23 20.67 26.98
CA ILE A 84 -24.41 20.15 27.72
C ILE A 84 -24.00 19.61 29.09
N GLU A 85 -24.95 19.46 30.01
CA GLU A 85 -24.70 18.78 31.28
C GLU A 85 -24.42 17.28 31.02
N VAL A 86 -23.30 16.76 31.53
CA VAL A 86 -22.81 15.38 31.31
C VAL A 86 -23.85 14.31 31.66
N GLU A 87 -24.79 14.61 32.55
CA GLU A 87 -25.88 13.72 32.99
C GLU A 87 -26.81 13.28 31.84
N SER A 88 -26.80 13.98 30.71
CA SER A 88 -27.61 13.68 29.53
C SER A 88 -26.92 12.79 28.48
N ILE A 89 -25.73 12.25 28.80
CA ILE A 89 -25.01 11.26 27.99
C ILE A 89 -24.92 9.96 28.80
N GLU A 90 -25.50 8.88 28.28
CA GLU A 90 -25.34 7.54 28.87
C GLU A 90 -23.97 6.97 28.49
N LEU A 91 -22.94 7.41 29.22
CA LEU A 91 -21.58 6.91 29.06
C LEU A 91 -21.44 5.54 29.73
N PRO A 92 -20.89 4.52 29.03
CA PRO A 92 -20.49 3.30 29.71
C PRO A 92 -19.51 3.64 30.85
N GLU A 93 -19.58 2.91 31.96
CA GLU A 93 -18.84 3.22 33.20
C GLU A 93 -17.33 3.43 32.96
N LYS A 94 -16.75 2.68 32.03
CA LYS A 94 -15.34 2.75 31.62
C LYS A 94 -14.94 4.09 30.98
N PHE A 95 -15.88 4.88 30.49
CA PHE A 95 -15.62 6.19 29.87
C PHE A 95 -15.85 7.34 30.85
N ALA A 96 -16.62 7.15 31.91
CA ALA A 96 -16.92 8.22 32.86
C ALA A 96 -15.65 8.93 33.37
N PRO A 97 -14.55 8.23 33.75
CA PRO A 97 -13.36 8.91 34.23
C PRO A 97 -12.64 9.75 33.18
N VAL A 98 -12.65 9.36 31.89
CA VAL A 98 -11.96 10.15 30.86
C VAL A 98 -12.68 11.47 30.58
N PHE A 99 -14.01 11.47 30.64
CA PHE A 99 -14.80 12.69 30.46
C PHE A 99 -14.80 13.59 31.70
N SER A 100 -14.83 13.01 32.90
CA SER A 100 -14.74 13.77 34.15
C SER A 100 -13.31 14.11 34.57
N GLN A 101 -12.31 13.52 33.91
CA GLN A 101 -10.89 13.53 34.31
C GLN A 101 -10.67 13.14 35.78
N SER A 102 -11.48 12.22 36.31
CA SER A 102 -11.46 11.79 37.71
C SER A 102 -10.49 10.62 37.94
N GLU A 103 -9.30 10.92 38.49
CA GLU A 103 -8.32 9.88 38.87
C GLU A 103 -8.91 8.86 39.84
N GLN A 104 -9.74 9.32 40.79
CA GLN A 104 -10.34 8.46 41.81
C GLN A 104 -11.33 7.45 41.22
N ASP A 105 -12.14 7.86 40.25
CA ASP A 105 -13.07 6.94 39.59
C ASP A 105 -12.33 5.94 38.70
N LEU A 106 -11.29 6.39 37.99
CA LEU A 106 -10.42 5.49 37.22
C LEU A 106 -9.75 4.44 38.12
N GLU A 107 -9.16 4.85 39.24
CA GLU A 107 -8.57 3.92 40.19
C GLU A 107 -9.59 2.97 40.80
N ARG A 108 -10.82 3.43 41.08
CA ARG A 108 -11.90 2.58 41.60
C ARG A 108 -12.25 1.49 40.61
N LEU A 109 -12.34 1.81 39.31
CA LEU A 109 -12.59 0.86 38.24
C LEU A 109 -11.46 -0.15 38.09
N LEU A 110 -10.21 0.29 38.17
CA LEU A 110 -9.07 -0.63 38.12
C LEU A 110 -9.06 -1.58 39.33
N LYS A 111 -9.38 -1.07 40.53
CA LYS A 111 -9.48 -1.87 41.76
C LYS A 111 -10.65 -2.86 41.72
N SER A 112 -11.72 -2.57 40.97
CA SER A 112 -12.84 -3.51 40.78
C SER A 112 -12.56 -4.60 39.74
N GLY A 113 -11.41 -4.55 39.06
CA GLY A 113 -11.04 -5.50 38.01
C GLY A 113 -11.71 -5.22 36.67
N ALA A 114 -12.17 -3.99 36.43
CA ALA A 114 -12.72 -3.60 35.13
C ALA A 114 -11.64 -3.70 34.04
N ASP A 115 -11.94 -4.39 32.95
CA ASP A 115 -11.05 -4.44 31.78
C ASP A 115 -11.09 -3.11 31.03
N MET A 116 -9.99 -2.36 31.10
CA MET A 116 -9.84 -1.05 30.45
C MET A 116 -9.12 -1.12 29.10
N THR A 117 -8.76 -2.32 28.62
CA THR A 117 -7.97 -2.50 27.39
C THR A 117 -8.66 -1.87 26.18
N GLU A 118 -9.97 -2.05 26.06
CA GLU A 118 -10.75 -1.55 24.92
C GLU A 118 -10.94 -0.03 24.89
N VAL A 119 -10.80 0.65 26.03
CA VAL A 119 -11.06 2.10 26.14
C VAL A 119 -9.77 2.92 26.27
N MET A 120 -8.61 2.26 26.35
CA MET A 120 -7.33 2.92 26.59
C MET A 120 -7.01 4.02 25.55
N GLU A 121 -7.46 3.86 24.31
CA GLU A 121 -7.27 4.84 23.24
C GLU A 121 -7.93 6.20 23.54
N TYR A 122 -9.01 6.23 24.31
CA TYR A 122 -9.72 7.46 24.68
C TYR A 122 -8.96 8.27 25.73
N TYR A 123 -8.14 7.60 26.54
CA TYR A 123 -7.34 8.23 27.59
C TYR A 123 -6.09 8.93 27.04
N THR A 124 -5.81 8.80 25.75
CA THR A 124 -4.66 9.46 25.10
C THR A 124 -4.72 10.98 25.14
N GLN A 125 -5.90 11.57 25.31
CA GLN A 125 -6.09 13.02 25.50
C GLN A 125 -5.99 13.46 26.97
N TRP A 126 -5.85 12.50 27.89
CA TRP A 126 -5.68 12.73 29.33
C TRP A 126 -4.42 11.99 29.83
N PRO A 127 -3.22 12.60 29.67
CA PRO A 127 -1.94 11.94 29.96
C PRO A 127 -1.86 11.30 31.34
N ARG A 128 -2.45 11.96 32.35
CA ARG A 128 -2.47 11.46 33.73
C ARG A 128 -3.32 10.20 33.89
N GLY A 129 -4.51 10.16 33.26
CA GLY A 129 -5.34 8.96 33.24
C GLY A 129 -4.66 7.81 32.49
N LEU A 130 -4.02 8.12 31.35
CA LEU A 130 -3.24 7.14 30.60
C LEU A 130 -2.06 6.59 31.41
N GLU A 131 -1.34 7.43 32.15
CA GLU A 131 -0.26 7.01 33.06
C GLU A 131 -0.79 6.05 34.14
N ILE A 132 -1.95 6.32 34.75
CA ILE A 132 -2.59 5.42 35.72
C ILE A 132 -2.90 4.07 35.07
N LEU A 133 -3.45 4.06 33.85
CA LEU A 133 -3.71 2.82 33.11
C LEU A 133 -2.42 2.04 32.84
N LEU A 134 -1.36 2.70 32.37
CA LEU A 134 -0.06 2.07 32.10
C LEU A 134 0.57 1.49 33.38
N ASN A 135 0.53 2.23 34.49
CA ASN A 135 1.09 1.80 35.78
C ASN A 135 0.31 0.65 36.41
N SER A 136 -0.95 0.44 36.02
CA SER A 136 -1.74 -0.74 36.42
C SER A 136 -1.32 -2.03 35.72
N GLY A 137 -0.39 -1.96 34.75
CA GLY A 137 0.11 -3.11 34.00
C GLY A 137 -0.61 -3.35 32.67
N LEU A 138 -1.56 -2.50 32.29
CA LEU A 138 -2.23 -2.61 30.99
C LEU A 138 -1.24 -2.36 29.86
N ALA A 139 -1.33 -3.19 28.81
CA ALA A 139 -0.51 -3.08 27.63
C ALA A 139 -1.21 -2.22 26.57
N PRO A 140 -0.65 -1.06 26.18
CA PRO A 140 -1.20 -0.28 25.10
C PRO A 140 -1.01 -1.01 23.77
N SER A 141 -1.94 -0.77 22.85
CA SER A 141 -1.84 -1.25 21.47
C SER A 141 -1.16 -0.21 20.58
N HIS A 142 -0.74 -0.61 19.37
CA HIS A 142 -0.27 0.35 18.36
C HIS A 142 -1.36 1.39 18.04
N LYS A 143 -2.64 1.00 18.06
CA LYS A 143 -3.78 1.90 17.84
C LYS A 143 -3.82 3.02 18.89
N THR A 144 -3.51 2.72 20.15
CA THR A 144 -3.41 3.73 21.22
C THR A 144 -2.35 4.79 20.88
N LEU A 145 -1.20 4.39 20.33
CA LEU A 145 -0.17 5.33 19.86
C LEU A 145 -0.64 6.14 18.65
N SER A 146 -1.30 5.50 17.68
CA SER A 146 -1.85 6.17 16.50
C SER A 146 -2.85 7.27 16.90
N VAL A 147 -3.73 7.01 17.88
CA VAL A 147 -4.68 8.01 18.41
C VAL A 147 -3.96 9.15 19.13
N ALA A 148 -2.92 8.87 19.91
CA ALA A 148 -2.17 9.91 20.60
C ALA A 148 -1.45 10.84 19.61
N LEU A 149 -0.85 10.28 18.55
CA LEU A 149 -0.20 11.01 17.45
C LEU A 149 -1.19 11.85 16.65
N ALA A 150 -2.31 11.24 16.29
CA ALA A 150 -3.41 11.89 15.61
C ALA A 150 -3.89 13.16 16.33
N ALA A 151 -4.00 13.06 17.65
CA ALA A 151 -4.49 14.13 18.49
C ALA A 151 -3.38 15.11 18.92
N ASP A 152 -2.12 14.88 18.52
CA ASP A 152 -0.92 15.68 18.86
C ASP A 152 -0.71 15.89 20.37
N TYR A 153 -1.06 14.89 21.20
CA TYR A 153 -0.87 14.94 22.66
C TYR A 153 0.53 14.45 23.04
N LYS A 154 1.51 15.36 23.00
CA LYS A 154 2.94 15.07 23.20
C LYS A 154 3.26 14.29 24.47
N GLU A 155 2.65 14.61 25.61
CA GLU A 155 2.87 13.93 26.88
C GLU A 155 2.42 12.46 26.83
N SER A 156 1.24 12.21 26.26
CA SER A 156 0.73 10.85 26.07
C SER A 156 1.59 10.05 25.10
N ILE A 157 2.06 10.67 24.02
CA ILE A 157 2.97 10.01 23.07
C ILE A 157 4.28 9.63 23.77
N LYS A 158 4.86 10.52 24.59
CA LYS A 158 6.06 10.23 25.39
C LYS A 158 5.84 9.05 26.34
N LEU A 159 4.73 9.05 27.09
CA LEU A 159 4.36 7.95 27.98
C LEU A 159 4.23 6.61 27.23
N LEU A 160 3.60 6.62 26.06
CA LEU A 160 3.41 5.42 25.24
C LEU A 160 4.72 4.92 24.63
N LEU A 161 5.59 5.80 24.15
CA LEU A 161 6.89 5.41 23.61
C LEU A 161 7.78 4.80 24.71
N GLN A 162 7.75 5.36 25.93
CA GLN A 162 8.62 4.92 27.02
C GLN A 162 8.09 3.70 27.79
N THR A 163 6.83 3.30 27.60
CA THR A 163 6.29 2.12 28.30
C THR A 163 6.82 0.82 27.72
N LYS A 164 7.30 -0.06 28.61
CA LYS A 164 7.85 -1.38 28.24
C LYS A 164 6.78 -2.35 27.75
N ASN A 165 5.50 -2.08 28.05
CA ASN A 165 4.39 -2.94 27.68
C ASN A 165 3.88 -2.68 26.26
N LEU A 166 4.24 -1.54 25.64
CA LEU A 166 3.93 -1.32 24.22
C LEU A 166 4.84 -2.20 23.38
N CYS A 167 4.26 -3.08 22.57
CA CYS A 167 5.00 -3.90 21.63
C CYS A 167 5.63 -3.01 20.55
N ILE A 168 6.96 -3.04 20.42
CA ILE A 168 7.66 -2.46 19.27
C ILE A 168 7.62 -3.47 18.13
N GLY A 169 7.17 -3.03 16.96
CA GLY A 169 6.99 -3.85 15.77
C GLY A 169 6.69 -3.02 14.52
N PRO A 170 6.33 -3.67 13.40
CA PRO A 170 6.04 -3.01 12.13
C PRO A 170 5.02 -1.87 12.25
N GLN A 171 3.86 -2.14 12.85
CA GLN A 171 2.78 -1.16 12.96
C GLN A 171 3.14 0.01 13.87
N TRP A 172 3.97 -0.24 14.90
CA TRP A 172 4.48 0.82 15.78
C TRP A 172 5.39 1.77 15.00
N LEU A 173 6.34 1.25 14.23
CA LEU A 173 7.27 2.09 13.47
C LEU A 173 6.54 2.85 12.36
N GLN A 174 5.63 2.17 11.67
CA GLN A 174 4.79 2.78 10.64
C GLN A 174 3.99 3.95 11.22
N THR A 175 3.36 3.74 12.38
CA THR A 175 2.61 4.78 13.10
C THR A 175 3.50 5.99 13.44
N VAL A 176 4.70 5.76 14.01
CA VAL A 176 5.65 6.83 14.33
C VAL A 176 6.13 7.56 13.06
N SER A 177 6.30 6.83 11.95
CA SER A 177 6.81 7.39 10.70
C SER A 177 5.90 8.44 10.07
N CYS A 178 4.62 8.46 10.44
CA CYS A 178 3.67 9.49 10.04
C CYS A 178 3.96 10.87 10.69
N SER A 179 4.75 10.92 11.76
CA SER A 179 5.08 12.17 12.44
C SER A 179 6.11 13.00 11.66
N ARG A 180 5.93 14.32 11.68
CA ARG A 180 6.92 15.32 11.22
C ARG A 180 7.70 15.96 12.36
N ASP A 181 7.34 15.66 13.62
CA ASP A 181 8.02 16.19 14.80
C ASP A 181 9.35 15.46 15.02
N VAL A 182 10.47 16.15 14.79
CA VAL A 182 11.82 15.59 14.89
C VAL A 182 12.12 15.11 16.31
N GLU A 183 11.68 15.80 17.36
CA GLU A 183 11.93 15.40 18.75
C GLU A 183 11.25 14.06 19.06
N LEU A 184 10.06 13.86 18.50
CA LEU A 184 9.31 12.62 18.63
C LEU A 184 10.00 11.48 17.88
N LEU A 185 10.45 11.73 16.63
CA LEU A 185 11.19 10.74 15.84
C LEU A 185 12.51 10.35 16.53
N GLU A 186 13.21 11.30 17.15
CA GLU A 186 14.41 11.06 17.95
C GLU A 186 14.09 10.20 19.17
N LEU A 187 13.02 10.52 19.92
CA LEU A 187 12.60 9.74 21.09
C LEU A 187 12.23 8.30 20.70
N ALA A 188 11.44 8.12 19.64
CA ALA A 188 11.07 6.80 19.15
C ALA A 188 12.31 6.01 18.68
N THR A 189 13.22 6.66 17.96
CA THR A 189 14.49 6.05 17.54
C THR A 189 15.31 5.60 18.75
N GLN A 190 15.45 6.45 19.78
CA GLN A 190 16.19 6.13 20.99
C GLN A 190 15.60 4.92 21.71
N GLU A 191 14.27 4.85 21.81
CA GLU A 191 13.60 3.72 22.45
C GLU A 191 13.83 2.42 21.68
N LEU A 192 13.61 2.41 20.37
CA LEU A 192 13.86 1.24 19.52
C LEU A 192 15.31 0.78 19.67
N VAL A 193 16.28 1.70 19.59
CA VAL A 193 17.71 1.41 19.74
C VAL A 193 18.03 0.83 21.11
N SER A 194 17.47 1.40 22.18
CA SER A 194 17.65 0.93 23.55
C SER A 194 17.20 -0.53 23.70
N ARG A 195 16.00 -0.85 23.20
CA ARG A 195 15.47 -2.22 23.24
C ARG A 195 16.27 -3.18 22.38
N ARG A 196 16.67 -2.80 21.16
CA ARG A 196 17.52 -3.65 20.30
C ARG A 196 18.89 -3.93 20.91
N LYS A 197 19.52 -2.94 21.54
CA LYS A 197 20.80 -3.13 22.26
C LYS A 197 20.65 -4.08 23.44
N ARG A 198 19.59 -3.91 24.25
CA ARG A 198 19.30 -4.81 25.37
C ARG A 198 19.00 -6.23 24.88
N LEU A 199 18.22 -6.37 23.82
CA LEU A 199 17.90 -7.67 23.22
C LEU A 199 19.17 -8.39 22.74
N ARG A 200 20.07 -7.66 22.08
CA ARG A 200 21.39 -8.18 21.66
C ARG A 200 22.24 -8.61 22.85
N LEU A 201 22.33 -7.79 23.90
CA LEU A 201 23.10 -8.13 25.10
C LEU A 201 22.57 -9.41 25.76
N LEU A 202 21.25 -9.56 25.87
CA LEU A 202 20.62 -10.79 26.37
C LEU A 202 20.95 -11.97 25.48
N ALA A 203 20.91 -11.79 24.15
CA ALA A 203 21.27 -12.82 23.19
C ALA A 203 22.71 -13.30 23.40
N GLU A 204 23.67 -12.38 23.46
CA GLU A 204 25.10 -12.67 23.66
C GLU A 204 25.38 -13.34 25.02
N THR A 205 24.55 -13.06 26.03
CA THR A 205 24.70 -13.63 27.38
C THR A 205 24.14 -15.05 27.48
N TYR A 206 22.99 -15.31 26.85
CA TYR A 206 22.21 -16.53 27.12
C TYR A 206 22.10 -17.49 25.94
N LEU A 207 22.31 -17.05 24.69
CA LEU A 207 22.20 -17.93 23.53
C LEU A 207 23.55 -18.61 23.22
N PRO A 208 23.53 -19.89 22.79
CA PRO A 208 24.74 -20.58 22.34
C PRO A 208 25.40 -19.87 21.15
N SER A 209 26.73 -19.96 21.04
CA SER A 209 27.48 -19.38 19.92
C SER A 209 27.01 -19.85 18.55
N THR A 210 26.57 -21.10 18.43
CA THR A 210 25.97 -21.66 17.20
C THR A 210 24.70 -20.92 16.79
N THR A 211 23.84 -20.58 17.75
CA THR A 211 22.63 -19.78 17.52
C THR A 211 22.99 -18.35 17.14
N LEU A 212 23.94 -17.72 17.83
CA LEU A 212 24.41 -16.36 17.51
C LEU A 212 24.98 -16.27 16.09
N SER A 213 25.79 -17.25 15.68
CA SER A 213 26.33 -17.33 14.32
C SER A 213 25.23 -17.54 13.26
N ARG A 214 24.25 -18.41 13.55
CA ARG A 214 23.09 -18.62 12.65
C ARG A 214 22.27 -17.35 12.46
N LEU A 215 22.05 -16.59 13.54
CA LEU A 215 21.34 -15.32 13.53
C LEU A 215 22.17 -14.14 13.01
N ARG A 216 23.45 -14.39 12.63
CA ARG A 216 24.38 -13.40 12.08
C ARG A 216 24.48 -12.13 12.91
N ILE A 217 24.42 -12.24 14.25
CA ILE A 217 24.49 -11.08 15.15
C ILE A 217 25.90 -10.49 15.10
N GLN A 218 26.01 -9.20 14.77
CA GLN A 218 27.28 -8.49 14.71
C GLN A 218 27.37 -7.40 15.81
N PRO A 219 28.53 -7.21 16.48
CA PRO A 219 28.67 -6.23 17.56
C PRO A 219 28.49 -4.77 17.12
N ASP A 220 28.79 -4.46 15.87
CA ASP A 220 28.74 -3.12 15.27
C ASP A 220 27.39 -2.78 14.63
N ARG A 221 26.44 -3.72 14.60
CA ARG A 221 25.11 -3.55 14.00
C ARG A 221 23.99 -3.76 15.02
N LEU A 222 22.91 -3.00 14.86
CA LEU A 222 21.68 -3.26 15.59
C LEU A 222 20.90 -4.40 14.93
N LEU A 223 20.17 -5.16 15.76
CA LEU A 223 19.28 -6.22 15.28
C LEU A 223 18.13 -5.59 14.49
N ASN A 224 17.94 -6.07 13.26
CA ASN A 224 16.90 -5.64 12.35
C ASN A 224 15.87 -6.77 12.17
N SER A 225 15.89 -7.57 11.09
CA SER A 225 14.92 -8.67 10.92
C SER A 225 15.16 -9.82 11.90
N ALA A 226 16.44 -10.11 12.21
CA ALA A 226 16.84 -11.12 13.19
C ALA A 226 16.33 -10.86 14.64
N ALA A 227 15.80 -9.68 14.94
CA ALA A 227 15.37 -9.35 16.30
C ALA A 227 14.20 -10.22 16.78
N ALA A 228 13.25 -10.56 15.90
CA ALA A 228 12.14 -11.43 16.24
C ALA A 228 12.62 -12.85 16.61
N ASP A 229 13.59 -13.39 15.87
CA ASP A 229 14.20 -14.69 16.16
C ASP A 229 14.97 -14.71 17.47
N VAL A 230 15.71 -13.64 17.76
CA VAL A 230 16.40 -13.48 19.05
C VAL A 230 15.38 -13.45 20.18
N TYR A 231 14.30 -12.66 20.03
CA TYR A 231 13.25 -12.54 21.03
C TYR A 231 12.55 -13.89 21.30
N ARG A 232 12.16 -14.62 20.26
CA ARG A 232 11.58 -15.98 20.38
C ARG A 232 12.55 -16.96 21.03
N SER A 233 13.83 -16.91 20.67
CA SER A 233 14.85 -17.81 21.22
C SER A 233 15.08 -17.56 22.73
N LEU A 234 15.11 -16.30 23.16
CA LEU A 234 15.23 -15.94 24.57
C LEU A 234 13.97 -16.32 25.38
N LYS A 235 12.78 -16.09 24.81
CA LYS A 235 11.51 -16.55 25.41
C LYS A 235 11.44 -18.06 25.57
N ALA A 236 11.91 -18.83 24.59
CA ALA A 236 11.95 -20.29 24.66
C ALA A 236 12.83 -20.81 25.80
N LEU A 237 13.84 -20.01 26.22
CA LEU A 237 14.69 -20.28 27.38
C LEU A 237 14.12 -19.69 28.69
N SER A 238 12.90 -19.17 28.68
CA SER A 238 12.24 -18.52 29.82
C SER A 238 13.04 -17.36 30.41
N ILE A 239 13.80 -16.63 29.58
CA ILE A 239 14.52 -15.42 30.00
C ILE A 239 13.56 -14.23 30.04
N ASP A 240 13.53 -13.50 31.15
CA ASP A 240 12.77 -12.25 31.24
C ASP A 240 13.48 -11.14 30.44
N ILE A 241 12.84 -10.72 29.36
CA ILE A 241 13.34 -9.68 28.46
C ILE A 241 13.04 -8.28 29.03
N GLY A 242 11.99 -8.16 29.84
CA GLY A 242 11.57 -6.92 30.50
C GLY A 242 10.92 -5.87 29.59
N PHE A 243 10.52 -6.24 28.37
CA PHE A 243 9.73 -5.42 27.44
C PHE A 243 9.05 -6.28 26.36
N ALA A 244 8.01 -5.71 25.72
CA ALA A 244 7.31 -6.32 24.59
C ALA A 244 8.00 -5.98 23.25
N GLU A 245 8.05 -6.97 22.37
CA GLU A 245 8.69 -6.94 21.05
C GLU A 245 7.91 -7.83 20.08
N SER A 246 7.95 -7.51 18.79
CA SER A 246 7.31 -8.32 17.75
C SER A 246 7.92 -9.72 17.66
N GLU A 247 7.06 -10.73 17.60
CA GLU A 247 7.47 -12.12 17.33
C GLU A 247 7.57 -12.43 15.83
N ILE A 248 7.08 -11.52 14.99
CA ILE A 248 7.16 -11.59 13.53
C ILE A 248 8.42 -10.84 13.09
N SER A 249 9.21 -11.43 12.19
CA SER A 249 10.39 -10.82 11.57
C SER A 249 10.00 -9.65 10.68
N TRP A 250 10.78 -8.58 10.69
CA TRP A 250 10.50 -7.41 9.87
C TRP A 250 11.74 -6.55 9.65
N ILE A 251 11.80 -5.91 8.48
CA ILE A 251 12.88 -4.98 8.14
C ILE A 251 12.45 -3.57 8.51
N VAL A 252 13.28 -2.90 9.31
CA VAL A 252 13.03 -1.54 9.82
C VAL A 252 12.71 -0.56 8.68
N TYR A 253 13.51 -0.57 7.61
CA TYR A 253 13.33 0.37 6.51
C TYR A 253 12.12 0.06 5.62
N SER A 254 11.50 -1.11 5.73
CA SER A 254 10.24 -1.43 5.04
C SER A 254 9.03 -0.74 5.67
N HIS A 255 9.14 -0.26 6.92
CA HIS A 255 8.02 0.29 7.71
C HIS A 255 8.21 1.75 8.18
N ILE A 256 9.09 2.50 7.52
CA ILE A 256 9.27 3.95 7.79
C ILE A 256 8.47 4.83 6.82
N GLY A 257 7.61 4.24 5.99
CA GLY A 257 6.97 4.95 4.87
C GLY A 257 8.01 5.70 4.04
N SER A 258 7.73 6.98 3.75
CA SER A 258 8.64 7.91 3.06
C SER A 258 9.38 8.87 4.01
N ASN A 259 9.46 8.57 5.31
CA ASN A 259 10.07 9.47 6.29
C ASN A 259 11.61 9.37 6.29
N ILE A 260 12.25 10.13 5.39
CA ILE A 260 13.72 10.16 5.24
C ILE A 260 14.43 10.67 6.49
N THR A 261 13.80 11.57 7.25
CA THR A 261 14.33 12.05 8.54
C THR A 261 14.49 10.90 9.53
N LEU A 262 13.44 10.09 9.68
CA LEU A 262 13.48 8.88 10.51
C LEU A 262 14.51 7.87 9.98
N ALA A 263 14.59 7.70 8.66
CA ALA A 263 15.59 6.83 8.03
C ALA A 263 17.03 7.22 8.42
N ASP A 264 17.36 8.51 8.38
CA ASP A 264 18.66 9.04 8.76
C ASP A 264 18.95 8.87 10.27
N LEU A 265 17.94 9.06 11.13
CA LEU A 265 18.07 8.83 12.58
C LEU A 265 18.39 7.36 12.87
N LEU A 266 17.64 6.42 12.29
CA LEU A 266 17.84 4.99 12.44
C LEU A 266 19.20 4.55 11.87
N TRP A 267 19.57 5.07 10.70
CA TRP A 267 20.88 4.82 10.11
C TRP A 267 21.97 5.24 11.10
N LYS A 268 22.00 6.52 11.52
CA LYS A 268 22.98 7.05 12.48
C LYS A 268 23.05 6.21 13.75
N ALA A 269 21.94 5.66 14.22
CA ALA A 269 21.88 4.86 15.43
C ALA A 269 22.45 3.44 15.30
N GLY A 270 22.65 2.92 14.08
CA GLY A 270 23.34 1.65 13.84
C GLY A 270 22.55 0.58 13.07
N PHE A 271 21.38 0.91 12.52
CA PHE A 271 20.72 0.06 11.53
C PHE A 271 21.45 0.21 10.18
N ARG A 272 22.36 -0.73 9.87
CA ARG A 272 23.28 -0.61 8.72
C ARG A 272 23.06 -1.62 7.60
N ASP A 273 22.24 -2.63 7.84
CA ASP A 273 22.04 -3.71 6.88
C ASP A 273 20.91 -3.33 5.91
N MET A 274 21.29 -3.02 4.67
CA MET A 274 20.37 -2.52 3.64
C MET A 274 19.76 -3.64 2.80
N ASP A 275 20.49 -4.74 2.65
CA ASP A 275 20.13 -5.90 1.84
C ASP A 275 19.70 -7.10 2.70
N GLU A 276 19.46 -6.86 3.99
CA GLU A 276 18.83 -7.85 4.86
C GLU A 276 17.45 -8.21 4.33
N ARG A 277 17.12 -9.48 4.49
CA ARG A 277 15.90 -10.07 3.98
C ARG A 277 14.93 -10.38 5.13
N ASP A 278 13.65 -10.25 4.86
CA ASP A 278 12.59 -10.68 5.76
C ASP A 278 12.31 -12.19 5.61
N ASP A 279 11.31 -12.69 6.34
CA ASP A 279 10.91 -14.11 6.27
C ASP A 279 10.39 -14.54 4.89
N ASN A 280 10.03 -13.57 4.04
CA ASN A 280 9.60 -13.79 2.66
C ASN A 280 10.73 -13.53 1.65
N ASP A 281 11.98 -13.38 2.10
CA ASP A 281 13.17 -13.13 1.28
C ASP A 281 13.22 -11.71 0.64
N TYR A 282 12.33 -10.79 1.02
CA TYR A 282 12.31 -9.42 0.47
C TYR A 282 13.34 -8.52 1.15
N THR A 283 14.01 -7.67 0.39
CA THR A 283 14.77 -6.52 0.93
C THR A 283 13.91 -5.26 1.00
N SER A 284 14.45 -4.20 1.63
CA SER A 284 13.80 -2.88 1.68
C SER A 284 13.50 -2.30 0.28
N LEU A 285 14.38 -2.53 -0.72
CA LEU A 285 14.17 -2.07 -2.10
C LEU A 285 13.11 -2.89 -2.84
N MET A 286 12.97 -4.18 -2.49
CA MET A 286 11.95 -5.05 -3.07
C MET A 286 10.57 -4.79 -2.48
N ASN A 287 10.45 -3.93 -1.46
CA ASN A 287 9.23 -3.68 -0.72
C ASN A 287 9.06 -2.19 -0.35
N LEU A 288 9.04 -1.31 -1.36
CA LEU A 288 8.89 0.13 -1.12
C LEU A 288 7.43 0.51 -0.82
N SER A 289 6.47 -0.24 -1.37
CA SER A 289 5.03 0.04 -1.24
C SER A 289 4.30 -0.79 -0.17
N THR A 290 5.00 -1.46 0.76
CA THR A 290 4.37 -2.29 1.81
C THR A 290 3.34 -1.57 2.66
N ASP A 291 3.49 -0.26 2.78
CA ASP A 291 2.65 0.55 3.63
C ASP A 291 1.41 0.94 2.81
N HIS A 292 0.22 0.61 3.32
CA HIS A 292 -1.13 0.91 2.76
C HIS A 292 -1.42 2.40 2.47
N TYR A 293 -0.40 3.23 2.49
CA TYR A 293 -0.44 4.67 2.30
C TYR A 293 0.57 5.03 1.20
N LEU A 294 0.24 4.69 -0.04
CA LEU A 294 0.80 5.36 -1.24
C LEU A 294 0.40 6.86 -1.31
N SER A 295 -0.03 7.45 -0.19
CA SER A 295 -0.46 8.84 -0.06
C SER A 295 0.64 9.87 -0.32
N GLY A 296 1.89 9.41 -0.51
CA GLY A 296 3.02 10.25 -0.93
C GLY A 296 3.25 10.27 -2.45
N GLY A 297 2.47 9.49 -3.21
CA GLY A 297 2.68 9.30 -4.64
C GLY A 297 4.09 8.76 -4.98
N PRO A 298 4.55 8.96 -6.23
CA PRO A 298 5.86 8.48 -6.65
C PRO A 298 7.03 9.22 -5.98
N VAL A 299 6.84 10.44 -5.47
CA VAL A 299 7.93 11.26 -4.89
C VAL A 299 8.55 10.60 -3.67
N GLY A 300 7.74 10.32 -2.64
CA GLY A 300 8.24 9.74 -1.40
C GLY A 300 8.86 8.35 -1.60
N LEU A 301 8.27 7.57 -2.50
CA LEU A 301 8.78 6.27 -2.92
C LEU A 301 10.18 6.37 -3.55
N LEU A 302 10.35 7.28 -4.51
CA LEU A 302 11.62 7.50 -5.19
C LEU A 302 12.67 8.09 -4.24
N GLU A 303 12.29 8.99 -3.33
CA GLU A 303 13.19 9.51 -2.30
C GLU A 303 13.69 8.41 -1.37
N LYS A 304 12.80 7.53 -0.91
CA LYS A 304 13.15 6.37 -0.08
C LYS A 304 14.10 5.43 -0.81
N ALA A 305 13.75 5.02 -2.01
CA ALA A 305 14.59 4.15 -2.84
C ALA A 305 15.98 4.75 -3.06
N GLN A 306 16.01 6.03 -3.43
CA GLN A 306 17.24 6.75 -3.67
C GLN A 306 18.09 6.89 -2.40
N TRP A 307 17.46 7.08 -1.24
CA TRP A 307 18.14 7.09 0.05
C TRP A 307 18.78 5.73 0.35
N LEU A 308 18.02 4.63 0.22
CA LEU A 308 18.49 3.25 0.43
C LEU A 308 19.69 2.92 -0.47
N ILE A 309 19.60 3.21 -1.77
CA ILE A 309 20.70 3.00 -2.73
C ILE A 309 21.96 3.78 -2.31
N THR A 310 21.81 5.04 -1.85
CA THR A 310 22.99 5.80 -1.35
C THR A 310 23.58 5.30 -0.04
N ARG A 311 22.87 4.43 0.68
CA ARG A 311 23.39 3.74 1.86
C ARG A 311 23.92 2.34 1.56
N GLY A 312 23.95 1.94 0.29
CA GLY A 312 24.56 0.70 -0.18
C GLY A 312 23.58 -0.43 -0.46
N ALA A 313 22.27 -0.17 -0.48
CA ALA A 313 21.29 -1.15 -0.96
C ALA A 313 21.55 -1.48 -2.44
N ASP A 314 21.56 -2.76 -2.79
CA ASP A 314 21.84 -3.23 -4.15
C ASP A 314 20.53 -3.38 -4.96
N PRO A 315 20.28 -2.52 -5.98
CA PRO A 315 19.09 -2.63 -6.83
C PRO A 315 19.12 -3.87 -7.74
N HIS A 316 20.24 -4.58 -7.85
CA HIS A 316 20.37 -5.78 -8.67
C HIS A 316 20.32 -7.07 -7.87
N LEU A 317 20.15 -6.99 -6.55
CA LEU A 317 19.95 -8.18 -5.73
C LEU A 317 18.67 -8.90 -6.18
N THR A 318 18.74 -10.21 -6.34
CA THR A 318 17.64 -11.02 -6.88
C THR A 318 16.93 -11.83 -5.81
N ARG A 319 15.62 -11.95 -5.96
CA ARG A 319 14.76 -12.91 -5.27
C ARG A 319 14.01 -13.69 -6.34
N GLU A 320 14.13 -15.02 -6.32
CA GLU A 320 13.51 -15.89 -7.33
C GLU A 320 13.80 -15.46 -8.78
N SER A 321 15.03 -15.00 -9.04
CA SER A 321 15.48 -14.43 -10.33
C SER A 321 14.87 -13.07 -10.72
N LEU A 322 14.08 -12.44 -9.86
CA LEU A 322 13.57 -11.08 -10.05
C LEU A 322 14.47 -10.06 -9.31
N PRO A 323 15.18 -9.17 -10.03
CA PRO A 323 16.02 -8.13 -9.42
C PRO A 323 15.20 -7.08 -8.68
N ALA A 324 15.75 -6.51 -7.60
CA ALA A 324 15.08 -5.46 -6.79
C ALA A 324 14.61 -4.26 -7.62
N VAL A 325 15.37 -3.84 -8.65
CA VAL A 325 15.01 -2.75 -9.56
C VAL A 325 13.67 -2.99 -10.27
N LEU A 326 13.31 -4.24 -10.55
CA LEU A 326 12.04 -4.59 -11.18
C LEU A 326 10.86 -4.49 -10.20
N TYR A 327 11.08 -4.78 -8.91
CA TYR A 327 10.09 -4.47 -7.87
C TYR A 327 9.90 -2.95 -7.70
N MET A 328 10.98 -2.17 -7.78
CA MET A 328 10.89 -0.71 -7.71
C MET A 328 10.08 -0.12 -8.85
N CYS A 329 10.25 -0.64 -10.08
CA CYS A 329 9.45 -0.22 -11.22
C CYS A 329 7.97 -0.57 -11.07
N TYR A 330 7.66 -1.76 -10.55
CA TYR A 330 6.30 -2.15 -10.21
C TYR A 330 5.68 -1.19 -9.18
N ASP A 331 6.41 -0.87 -8.12
CA ASP A 331 5.96 0.07 -7.10
C ASP A 331 5.74 1.47 -7.63
N LEU A 332 6.61 1.92 -8.54
CA LEU A 332 6.44 3.19 -9.22
C LEU A 332 5.14 3.19 -10.04
N GLY A 333 4.82 2.09 -10.74
CA GLY A 333 3.55 1.93 -11.46
C GLY A 333 2.32 2.01 -10.57
N LEU A 334 2.36 1.35 -9.40
CA LEU A 334 1.30 1.45 -8.40
C LEU A 334 1.13 2.89 -7.89
N ALA A 335 2.25 3.53 -7.53
CA ALA A 335 2.28 4.88 -6.97
C ALA A 335 1.85 5.96 -7.98
N SER A 336 2.09 5.75 -9.27
CA SER A 336 1.68 6.66 -10.34
C SER A 336 0.15 6.77 -10.47
N TYR A 337 -0.59 5.75 -10.03
CA TYR A 337 -2.04 5.73 -10.18
C TYR A 337 -2.81 6.27 -8.96
N CYS A 338 -2.30 6.08 -7.74
CA CYS A 338 -3.00 6.45 -6.50
C CYS A 338 -3.44 7.92 -6.42
N ASN A 339 -2.90 8.79 -7.26
CA ASN A 339 -3.27 10.21 -7.32
C ASN A 339 -4.45 10.51 -8.26
N LEU A 340 -4.87 9.59 -9.14
CA LEU A 340 -5.87 9.87 -10.17
C LEU A 340 -7.31 9.86 -9.64
N GLU A 341 -7.63 9.23 -8.49
CA GLU A 341 -9.01 9.22 -7.96
C GLU A 341 -9.59 10.62 -7.65
N HIS A 342 -8.74 11.65 -7.52
CA HIS A 342 -9.16 13.05 -7.40
C HIS A 342 -9.13 13.80 -8.76
N LEU A 343 -9.67 13.15 -9.78
CA LEU A 343 -9.74 13.45 -11.23
C LEU A 343 -10.14 14.88 -11.69
N VAL A 344 -10.25 15.88 -10.80
CA VAL A 344 -10.51 17.27 -11.21
C VAL A 344 -9.23 18.09 -11.39
N SER A 345 -8.08 17.70 -10.79
CA SER A 345 -6.81 18.40 -11.05
C SER A 345 -5.52 17.63 -10.78
N ALA A 346 -5.59 16.34 -10.45
CA ALA A 346 -4.44 15.57 -10.00
C ALA A 346 -3.55 15.05 -11.15
N SER A 347 -3.14 15.95 -12.06
CA SER A 347 -1.87 15.77 -12.76
C SER A 347 -0.77 15.96 -11.71
N PHE A 348 -0.46 14.94 -10.91
CA PHE A 348 0.78 14.92 -10.15
C PHE A 348 1.87 14.70 -11.18
N LYS A 349 2.39 15.81 -11.72
CA LYS A 349 3.31 15.74 -12.83
C LYS A 349 4.61 15.20 -12.28
N PHE A 350 5.18 14.21 -12.95
CA PHE A 350 6.57 13.83 -12.75
C PHE A 350 7.52 15.05 -12.77
N CYS A 351 7.08 16.19 -13.33
CA CYS A 351 7.71 17.50 -13.26
C CYS A 351 7.99 18.03 -11.83
N ASP A 352 7.28 17.57 -10.80
CA ASP A 352 7.52 17.99 -9.41
C ASP A 352 8.65 17.19 -8.74
N LEU A 353 9.15 16.14 -9.40
CA LEU A 353 10.27 15.36 -8.91
C LEU A 353 11.57 16.17 -8.98
N SER A 354 12.40 16.01 -7.94
CA SER A 354 13.77 16.53 -7.99
C SER A 354 14.58 15.87 -9.11
N ASP A 355 15.60 16.56 -9.64
CA ASP A 355 16.53 16.02 -10.65
C ASP A 355 17.13 14.67 -10.24
N ARG A 356 17.35 14.48 -8.93
CA ARG A 356 17.86 13.23 -8.37
C ARG A 356 16.84 12.09 -8.51
N CYS A 357 15.57 12.35 -8.22
CA CYS A 357 14.49 11.38 -8.40
C CYS A 357 14.25 11.08 -9.88
N LEU A 358 14.28 12.09 -10.76
CA LEU A 358 14.19 11.90 -12.21
C LEU A 358 15.35 11.05 -12.76
N GLY A 359 16.57 11.31 -12.27
CA GLY A 359 17.73 10.49 -12.57
C GLY A 359 17.59 9.04 -12.08
N LEU A 360 16.87 8.79 -10.99
CA LEU A 360 16.53 7.43 -10.56
C LEU A 360 15.46 6.80 -11.47
N VAL A 361 14.36 7.50 -11.76
CA VAL A 361 13.30 7.02 -12.68
C VAL A 361 13.90 6.58 -14.01
N ARG A 362 14.77 7.42 -14.60
CA ARG A 362 15.47 7.07 -15.84
C ARG A 362 16.32 5.82 -15.70
N ARG A 363 17.07 5.68 -14.60
CA ARG A 363 17.94 4.52 -14.38
C ARG A 363 17.13 3.24 -14.23
N ILE A 364 16.04 3.25 -13.49
CA ILE A 364 15.28 2.02 -13.21
C ILE A 364 14.38 1.59 -14.37
N LEU A 365 13.73 2.54 -15.06
CA LEU A 365 12.86 2.21 -16.20
C LEU A 365 13.64 1.69 -17.41
N PHE A 366 14.86 2.21 -17.60
CA PHE A 366 15.75 1.83 -18.70
C PHE A 366 16.93 0.96 -18.22
N ASP A 367 16.80 0.33 -17.06
CA ASP A 367 17.80 -0.62 -16.59
C ASP A 367 17.85 -1.83 -17.55
N PRO A 368 19.04 -2.32 -17.95
CA PRO A 368 19.14 -3.48 -18.83
C PRO A 368 18.72 -4.78 -18.16
N CYS A 369 18.52 -4.81 -16.84
CA CYS A 369 18.03 -5.98 -16.13
C CYS A 369 16.65 -6.40 -16.63
N ARG A 370 16.52 -7.71 -16.82
CA ARG A 370 15.27 -8.39 -17.15
C ARG A 370 15.11 -9.55 -16.18
N ASP A 371 13.88 -9.90 -15.86
CA ASP A 371 13.62 -11.14 -15.16
C ASP A 371 13.78 -12.34 -16.12
N THR A 372 13.51 -13.54 -15.61
CA THR A 372 13.54 -14.76 -16.42
C THR A 372 12.17 -15.10 -17.02
N CYS A 373 11.25 -14.12 -17.15
CA CYS A 373 9.94 -14.34 -17.75
C CYS A 373 10.09 -14.65 -19.24
N SER A 374 9.24 -15.52 -19.79
CA SER A 374 9.16 -15.80 -21.23
C SER A 374 7.78 -15.46 -21.79
N CYS A 375 7.16 -14.41 -21.25
CA CYS A 375 5.82 -14.01 -21.67
C CYS A 375 5.84 -13.27 -23.01
N SER A 376 4.71 -13.25 -23.69
CA SER A 376 4.54 -12.58 -25.00
C SER A 376 4.76 -11.07 -24.93
N TYR A 377 4.54 -10.48 -23.76
CA TYR A 377 4.78 -9.07 -23.46
C TYR A 377 6.28 -8.74 -23.49
N SER A 378 7.16 -9.71 -23.21
CA SER A 378 8.61 -9.54 -23.21
C SER A 378 9.32 -10.87 -23.44
N PRO A 379 9.60 -11.26 -24.71
CA PRO A 379 10.14 -12.59 -25.03
C PRO A 379 11.55 -12.85 -24.47
N ASN A 380 12.24 -11.81 -24.01
CA ASN A 380 13.58 -11.90 -23.43
C ASN A 380 13.60 -11.53 -21.93
N GLY A 381 12.48 -11.71 -21.23
CA GLY A 381 12.33 -11.25 -19.85
C GLY A 381 11.81 -9.82 -19.77
N CYS A 382 11.02 -9.58 -18.74
CA CYS A 382 10.25 -8.38 -18.52
C CYS A 382 11.19 -7.26 -18.06
N SER A 383 11.13 -6.11 -18.74
CA SER A 383 11.94 -4.94 -18.40
C SER A 383 11.33 -4.14 -17.25
N GLY A 384 12.08 -3.16 -16.73
CA GLY A 384 11.56 -2.19 -15.78
C GLY A 384 10.30 -1.49 -16.29
N LEU A 385 10.27 -1.13 -17.58
CA LEU A 385 9.09 -0.51 -18.20
C LEU A 385 7.88 -1.46 -18.26
N SER A 386 8.09 -2.74 -18.60
CA SER A 386 7.01 -3.74 -18.57
C SER A 386 6.44 -3.91 -17.16
N ARG A 387 7.29 -3.97 -16.13
CA ARG A 387 6.85 -4.10 -14.72
C ARG A 387 6.13 -2.85 -14.21
N PHE A 388 6.55 -1.66 -14.65
CA PHE A 388 5.83 -0.41 -14.39
C PHE A 388 4.41 -0.43 -14.98
N MET A 389 4.27 -0.82 -16.25
CA MET A 389 2.96 -0.89 -16.91
C MET A 389 2.06 -1.94 -16.28
N ASP A 390 2.58 -3.12 -15.94
CA ASP A 390 1.83 -4.17 -15.26
C ASP A 390 1.12 -3.65 -13.99
N ALA A 391 1.89 -3.00 -13.10
CA ALA A 391 1.34 -2.37 -11.90
C ALA A 391 0.34 -1.23 -12.21
N PHE A 392 0.65 -0.41 -13.22
CA PHE A 392 -0.19 0.72 -13.59
C PHE A 392 -1.58 0.25 -14.06
N PHE A 393 -1.63 -0.73 -14.96
CA PHE A 393 -2.88 -1.31 -15.46
C PHE A 393 -3.64 -2.05 -14.36
N TRP A 394 -2.93 -2.81 -13.51
CA TRP A 394 -3.53 -3.48 -12.36
C TRP A 394 -4.32 -2.50 -11.49
N ASN A 395 -3.74 -1.34 -11.19
CA ASN A 395 -4.38 -0.34 -10.32
C ASN A 395 -5.64 0.26 -10.96
N ILE A 396 -5.62 0.51 -12.27
CA ILE A 396 -6.78 1.02 -13.04
C ILE A 396 -7.92 -0.01 -13.02
N THR A 397 -7.62 -1.25 -13.38
CA THR A 397 -8.62 -2.31 -13.47
C THR A 397 -9.22 -2.65 -12.11
N TYR A 398 -8.40 -2.72 -11.06
CA TYR A 398 -8.85 -3.04 -9.71
C TYR A 398 -9.78 -1.96 -9.14
N ARG A 399 -9.46 -0.67 -9.34
CA ARG A 399 -10.25 0.45 -8.82
C ARG A 399 -11.48 0.79 -9.66
N LYS A 400 -11.73 0.08 -10.76
CA LYS A 400 -12.89 0.26 -11.67
C LYS A 400 -13.09 1.71 -12.09
N VAL A 401 -12.01 2.42 -12.37
CA VAL A 401 -12.11 3.84 -12.70
C VAL A 401 -12.71 4.01 -14.09
N ASP A 402 -13.66 4.94 -14.18
CA ASP A 402 -14.28 5.33 -15.44
C ASP A 402 -13.25 6.00 -16.35
N GLY A 403 -13.05 5.44 -17.55
CA GLY A 403 -12.20 6.03 -18.59
C GLY A 403 -11.48 4.99 -19.44
N ASP A 404 -10.91 5.44 -20.56
CA ASP A 404 -10.07 4.60 -21.39
C ASP A 404 -8.67 4.47 -20.74
N VAL A 405 -8.33 3.26 -20.30
CA VAL A 405 -7.04 2.91 -19.67
C VAL A 405 -5.83 3.34 -20.52
N TYR A 406 -5.97 3.30 -21.84
CA TYR A 406 -4.88 3.63 -22.76
C TYR A 406 -4.70 5.15 -22.92
N GLU A 407 -5.76 5.94 -22.75
CA GLU A 407 -5.65 7.39 -22.65
C GLU A 407 -4.92 7.80 -21.37
N GLN A 408 -5.22 7.16 -20.24
CA GLN A 408 -4.54 7.41 -18.97
C GLN A 408 -3.06 7.04 -19.05
N LEU A 409 -2.74 5.91 -19.69
CA LEU A 409 -1.34 5.54 -19.97
C LEU A 409 -0.65 6.59 -20.85
N ALA A 410 -1.31 7.07 -21.91
CA ALA A 410 -0.72 8.06 -22.80
C ALA A 410 -0.36 9.36 -22.06
N VAL A 411 -1.23 9.82 -21.16
CA VAL A 411 -0.95 10.97 -20.27
C VAL A 411 0.24 10.69 -19.36
N ALA A 412 0.28 9.53 -18.71
CA ALA A 412 1.39 9.14 -17.84
C ALA A 412 2.74 9.09 -18.59
N LEU A 413 2.75 8.55 -19.81
CA LEU A 413 3.94 8.50 -20.66
C LEU A 413 4.39 9.90 -21.09
N GLU A 414 3.45 10.80 -21.41
CA GLU A 414 3.76 12.19 -21.73
C GLU A 414 4.41 12.91 -20.54
N ASP A 415 3.85 12.75 -19.34
CA ASP A 415 4.39 13.32 -18.11
C ASP A 415 5.79 12.76 -17.79
N ILE A 416 6.00 11.45 -17.91
CA ILE A 416 7.31 10.83 -17.67
C ILE A 416 8.33 11.36 -18.68
N ALA A 417 8.02 11.35 -19.97
CA ALA A 417 8.96 11.80 -21.01
C ALA A 417 9.28 13.29 -20.90
N GLY A 418 8.27 14.12 -20.62
CA GLY A 418 8.42 15.55 -20.40
C GLY A 418 9.32 15.86 -19.19
N ALA A 419 9.16 15.10 -18.11
CA ALA A 419 9.98 15.25 -16.91
C ALA A 419 11.42 14.74 -17.12
N LEU A 420 11.61 13.62 -17.84
CA LEU A 420 12.93 13.06 -18.11
C LEU A 420 13.73 13.86 -19.15
N CYS A 421 13.08 14.54 -20.08
CA CYS A 421 13.72 15.37 -21.09
C CYS A 421 12.80 16.48 -21.62
N SER A 422 12.85 17.67 -21.01
CA SER A 422 12.00 18.80 -21.41
C SER A 422 12.32 19.38 -22.79
N SER A 423 13.56 19.27 -23.26
CA SER A 423 14.00 19.82 -24.54
C SER A 423 13.74 18.89 -25.73
N CYS A 424 13.69 17.57 -25.51
CA CYS A 424 13.46 16.58 -26.57
C CYS A 424 12.80 15.30 -26.03
N PRO A 425 11.49 15.32 -25.71
CA PRO A 425 10.78 14.13 -25.24
C PRO A 425 10.76 12.97 -26.24
N GLN A 426 10.91 13.28 -27.54
CA GLN A 426 10.85 12.28 -28.61
C GLN A 426 11.87 11.15 -28.44
N GLY A 427 13.10 11.46 -28.03
CA GLY A 427 14.11 10.41 -27.80
C GLY A 427 13.76 9.45 -26.67
N ILE A 428 12.99 9.91 -25.67
CA ILE A 428 12.45 9.07 -24.60
C ILE A 428 11.30 8.21 -25.13
N PHE A 429 10.38 8.80 -25.91
CA PHE A 429 9.30 8.06 -26.55
C PHE A 429 9.82 6.94 -27.47
N ASP A 430 10.82 7.25 -28.29
CA ASP A 430 11.44 6.27 -29.20
C ASP A 430 12.07 5.11 -28.44
N ALA A 431 12.67 5.38 -27.27
CA ALA A 431 13.24 4.35 -26.41
C ALA A 431 12.18 3.48 -25.72
N MET A 432 11.03 4.06 -25.35
CA MET A 432 9.92 3.34 -24.71
C MET A 432 9.05 2.55 -25.68
N ALA A 433 8.92 3.04 -26.92
CA ALA A 433 7.91 2.55 -27.86
C ALA A 433 7.90 1.04 -28.11
N PRO A 434 9.03 0.33 -28.28
CA PRO A 434 9.00 -1.12 -28.50
C PRO A 434 8.36 -1.88 -27.34
N ASP A 435 8.76 -1.58 -26.11
CA ASP A 435 8.25 -2.25 -24.90
C ASP A 435 6.79 -1.86 -24.64
N VAL A 436 6.44 -0.57 -24.80
CA VAL A 436 5.07 -0.07 -24.60
C VAL A 436 4.10 -0.67 -25.61
N ILE A 437 4.39 -0.56 -26.92
CA ILE A 437 3.50 -1.06 -27.97
C ILE A 437 3.30 -2.56 -27.83
N ARG A 438 4.37 -3.32 -27.57
CA ARG A 438 4.28 -4.77 -27.35
C ARG A 438 3.37 -5.09 -26.17
N PHE A 439 3.57 -4.41 -25.05
CA PHE A 439 2.81 -4.63 -23.83
C PHE A 439 1.32 -4.33 -24.03
N ILE A 440 0.97 -3.12 -24.50
CA ILE A 440 -0.44 -2.72 -24.64
C ILE A 440 -1.18 -3.55 -25.69
N THR A 441 -0.49 -4.02 -26.72
CA THR A 441 -1.08 -4.88 -27.74
C THR A 441 -1.40 -6.26 -27.17
N ALA A 442 -0.47 -6.86 -26.41
CA ALA A 442 -0.73 -8.15 -25.73
C ALA A 442 -1.86 -8.02 -24.69
N HIS A 443 -1.83 -6.93 -23.91
CA HIS A 443 -2.88 -6.62 -22.92
C HIS A 443 -4.25 -6.48 -23.58
N ALA A 444 -4.35 -5.74 -24.69
CA ALA A 444 -5.61 -5.52 -25.39
C ALA A 444 -6.18 -6.80 -26.02
N LEU A 445 -5.31 -7.73 -26.45
CA LEU A 445 -5.68 -9.07 -26.92
C LEU A 445 -5.99 -10.04 -25.78
N GLN A 446 -5.84 -9.62 -24.52
CA GLN A 446 -6.04 -10.44 -23.32
C GLN A 446 -5.16 -11.70 -23.29
N ILE A 447 -3.94 -11.61 -23.86
CA ILE A 447 -2.98 -12.70 -23.80
C ILE A 447 -2.55 -12.92 -22.36
N THR A 448 -2.56 -14.17 -21.90
CA THR A 448 -2.21 -14.52 -20.53
C THR A 448 -0.76 -14.18 -20.25
N HIS A 449 -0.53 -13.43 -19.17
CA HIS A 449 0.82 -13.09 -18.72
C HIS A 449 1.36 -14.24 -17.86
N THR A 450 2.54 -14.77 -18.20
CA THR A 450 3.15 -15.93 -17.53
C THR A 450 4.20 -15.56 -16.47
N CYS A 451 4.32 -14.28 -16.12
CA CYS A 451 5.37 -13.82 -15.22
C CYS A 451 4.99 -14.03 -13.77
N VAL A 452 6.01 -14.22 -12.93
CA VAL A 452 5.84 -14.35 -11.48
C VAL A 452 5.42 -12.99 -10.91
N CYS A 453 4.12 -12.83 -10.64
CA CYS A 453 3.59 -11.70 -9.88
C CYS A 453 3.58 -12.06 -8.39
N ASP A 454 4.74 -11.87 -7.77
CA ASP A 454 5.01 -12.33 -6.41
C ASP A 454 4.39 -11.46 -5.30
N ARG A 455 3.74 -10.35 -5.66
CA ARG A 455 3.38 -9.35 -4.66
C ARG A 455 2.00 -9.57 -4.05
N TRP A 456 2.03 -10.01 -2.79
CA TRP A 456 1.08 -9.68 -1.71
C TRP A 456 -0.38 -10.09 -1.93
N GLY A 457 -0.65 -11.16 -2.69
CA GLY A 457 -2.01 -11.71 -2.82
C GLY A 457 -3.05 -10.73 -3.39
N ALA A 458 -2.60 -9.59 -3.93
CA ALA A 458 -3.43 -8.64 -4.66
C ALA A 458 -3.79 -9.24 -6.02
N CYS A 459 -2.83 -9.89 -6.68
CA CYS A 459 -3.15 -10.90 -7.67
C CYS A 459 -3.89 -12.05 -6.96
N PRO A 460 -5.12 -12.40 -7.39
CA PRO A 460 -5.84 -13.54 -6.84
C PRO A 460 -4.91 -14.75 -6.80
N ARG A 461 -4.69 -15.32 -5.60
CA ARG A 461 -3.71 -16.40 -5.35
C ARG A 461 -3.79 -17.56 -6.34
N SER A 462 -4.93 -17.77 -7.00
CA SER A 462 -5.12 -18.81 -8.02
C SER A 462 -4.38 -18.58 -9.34
N VAL A 463 -3.80 -17.39 -9.59
CA VAL A 463 -3.14 -17.06 -10.87
C VAL A 463 -1.64 -16.81 -10.71
N CYS A 464 -1.16 -16.62 -9.49
CA CYS A 464 0.21 -16.15 -9.21
C CYS A 464 1.16 -17.21 -8.66
N GLU A 465 0.74 -18.49 -8.68
CA GLU A 465 1.71 -19.58 -8.61
C GLU A 465 2.55 -19.54 -9.89
N LYS A 466 3.87 -19.70 -9.75
CA LYS A 466 4.75 -19.80 -10.90
C LYS A 466 4.30 -20.99 -11.74
N LEU A 467 3.73 -20.67 -12.92
CA LEU A 467 3.34 -21.67 -13.90
C LEU A 467 4.54 -22.57 -14.19
N GLN A 468 4.29 -23.87 -14.18
CA GLN A 468 5.29 -24.85 -14.57
C GLN A 468 5.56 -24.72 -16.08
N GLU A 469 6.72 -25.20 -16.52
CA GLU A 469 7.15 -25.05 -17.92
C GLU A 469 6.22 -25.78 -18.92
N ASP A 470 5.58 -26.87 -18.48
CA ASP A 470 4.55 -27.59 -19.23
C ASP A 470 3.25 -26.79 -19.32
N GLU A 471 2.81 -26.13 -18.25
CA GLU A 471 1.64 -25.24 -18.28
C GLU A 471 1.87 -24.04 -19.21
N ILE A 472 3.07 -23.46 -19.19
CA ILE A 472 3.45 -22.38 -20.12
C ILE A 472 3.42 -22.88 -21.57
N THR A 473 3.87 -24.11 -21.80
CA THR A 473 3.85 -24.73 -23.14
C THR A 473 2.42 -24.99 -23.60
N GLU A 474 1.55 -25.48 -22.73
CA GLU A 474 0.13 -25.69 -23.01
C GLU A 474 -0.58 -24.37 -23.31
N LEU A 475 -0.37 -23.34 -22.48
CA LEU A 475 -0.90 -21.99 -22.72
C LEU A 475 -0.43 -21.44 -24.05
N SER A 476 0.86 -21.60 -24.38
CA SER A 476 1.41 -21.16 -25.67
C SER A 476 0.77 -21.89 -26.87
N PHE A 477 0.38 -23.15 -26.69
CA PHE A 477 -0.35 -23.91 -27.71
C PHE A 477 -1.80 -23.43 -27.82
N VAL A 478 -2.48 -23.21 -26.70
CA VAL A 478 -3.88 -22.75 -26.64
C VAL A 478 -4.02 -21.33 -27.21
N GLU A 479 -3.09 -20.44 -26.90
CA GLU A 479 -3.10 -19.04 -27.33
C GLU A 479 -2.33 -18.82 -28.65
N HIS A 480 -1.93 -19.88 -29.37
CA HIS A 480 -1.06 -19.78 -30.55
C HIS A 480 -1.51 -18.73 -31.58
N ASP A 481 -2.80 -18.71 -31.91
CA ASP A 481 -3.35 -17.76 -32.89
C ASP A 481 -3.31 -16.31 -32.37
N LEU A 482 -3.58 -16.09 -31.08
CA LEU A 482 -3.47 -14.77 -30.44
C LEU A 482 -2.02 -14.29 -30.39
N LEU A 483 -1.07 -15.21 -30.13
CA LEU A 483 0.36 -14.92 -30.13
C LEU A 483 0.84 -14.52 -31.52
N GLN A 484 0.38 -15.21 -32.57
CA GLN A 484 0.70 -14.85 -33.95
C GLN A 484 0.11 -13.49 -34.32
N GLN A 485 -1.17 -13.26 -34.00
CA GLN A 485 -1.84 -11.98 -34.20
C GLN A 485 -1.13 -10.84 -33.46
N HIS A 486 -0.64 -11.09 -32.25
CA HIS A 486 0.14 -10.14 -31.47
C HIS A 486 1.44 -9.74 -32.16
N GLU A 487 2.23 -10.70 -32.65
CA GLU A 487 3.49 -10.41 -33.35
C GLU A 487 3.25 -9.65 -34.67
N ASP A 488 2.19 -9.99 -35.40
CA ASP A 488 1.82 -9.31 -36.64
C ASP A 488 1.41 -7.85 -36.38
N LEU A 489 0.54 -7.62 -35.41
CA LEU A 489 0.10 -6.29 -34.99
C LEU A 489 1.26 -5.46 -34.42
N PHE A 490 2.09 -6.06 -33.56
CA PHE A 490 3.26 -5.41 -32.99
C PHE A 490 4.24 -4.97 -34.09
N GLY A 491 4.50 -5.84 -35.07
CA GLY A 491 5.35 -5.55 -36.22
C GLY A 491 4.83 -4.36 -37.05
N ASP A 492 3.53 -4.36 -37.37
CA ASP A 492 2.90 -3.25 -38.12
C ASP A 492 2.93 -1.94 -37.32
N PHE A 493 2.53 -1.98 -36.04
CA PHE A 493 2.51 -0.81 -35.17
C PHE A 493 3.89 -0.20 -34.99
N LEU A 494 4.91 -1.00 -34.72
CA LEU A 494 6.28 -0.50 -34.56
C LEU A 494 6.83 0.06 -35.87
N ALA A 495 6.54 -0.57 -37.01
CA ALA A 495 6.94 -0.06 -38.32
C ALA A 495 6.23 1.25 -38.66
N LYS A 496 4.94 1.37 -38.33
CA LYS A 496 4.14 2.58 -38.55
C LYS A 496 4.63 3.72 -37.65
N TYR A 497 4.85 3.45 -36.36
CA TYR A 497 5.37 4.41 -35.41
C TYR A 497 6.72 4.98 -35.86
N LYS A 498 7.68 4.11 -36.24
CA LYS A 498 9.00 4.53 -36.73
C LYS A 498 8.97 5.35 -38.03
N LYS A 499 7.95 5.16 -38.87
CA LYS A 499 7.73 5.94 -40.10
C LYS A 499 7.00 7.26 -39.83
N GLY A 500 6.23 7.32 -38.75
CA GLY A 500 5.56 8.51 -38.28
C GLY A 500 6.52 9.45 -37.57
N ASN A 501 6.19 10.74 -37.55
CA ASN A 501 6.86 11.75 -36.71
C ASN A 501 5.99 12.12 -35.50
N GLU A 502 5.04 11.26 -35.12
CA GLU A 502 4.13 11.54 -34.03
C GLU A 502 4.68 11.01 -32.69
N PRO A 503 4.48 11.76 -31.58
CA PRO A 503 4.82 11.27 -30.25
C PRO A 503 4.06 10.00 -29.90
N LEU A 504 4.69 9.12 -29.11
CA LEU A 504 4.09 7.84 -28.68
C LEU A 504 2.69 8.00 -28.03
N PRO A 505 2.43 8.97 -27.13
CA PRO A 505 1.10 9.19 -26.58
C PRO A 505 0.00 9.44 -27.63
N ARG A 506 0.33 10.20 -28.70
CA ARG A 506 -0.60 10.46 -29.81
C ARG A 506 -0.78 9.25 -30.70
N PHE A 507 0.30 8.49 -30.93
CA PHE A 507 0.23 7.23 -31.66
C PHE A 507 -0.72 6.23 -30.97
N ILE A 508 -0.61 6.10 -29.64
CA ILE A 508 -1.44 5.22 -28.81
C ILE A 508 -2.90 5.62 -28.91
N THR A 509 -3.22 6.89 -28.60
CA THR A 509 -4.62 7.36 -28.58
C THR A 509 -5.24 7.51 -29.98
N GLY A 510 -4.43 7.60 -31.03
CA GLY A 510 -4.86 7.72 -32.42
C GLY A 510 -4.80 6.41 -33.21
N TYR A 511 -3.66 6.16 -33.86
CA TYR A 511 -3.52 5.06 -34.83
C TYR A 511 -3.67 3.68 -34.18
N TRP A 512 -2.95 3.44 -33.08
CA TRP A 512 -2.97 2.16 -32.38
C TRP A 512 -4.38 1.83 -31.86
N SER A 513 -5.02 2.74 -31.12
CA SER A 513 -6.36 2.51 -30.54
C SER A 513 -7.40 2.20 -31.62
N THR A 514 -7.37 2.95 -32.74
CA THR A 514 -8.27 2.74 -33.87
C THR A 514 -8.07 1.37 -34.49
N LYS A 515 -6.82 0.95 -34.68
CA LYS A 515 -6.48 -0.34 -35.27
C LYS A 515 -6.79 -1.51 -34.34
N MET A 516 -6.52 -1.38 -33.05
CA MET A 516 -6.89 -2.39 -32.07
C MET A 516 -8.41 -2.56 -31.99
N ARG A 517 -9.19 -1.48 -32.03
CA ARG A 517 -10.66 -1.58 -32.07
C ARG A 517 -11.14 -2.32 -33.31
N GLN A 518 -10.51 -2.10 -34.47
CA GLN A 518 -10.80 -2.86 -35.70
C GLN A 518 -10.48 -4.35 -35.55
N ALA A 519 -9.28 -4.68 -35.05
CA ALA A 519 -8.86 -6.06 -34.83
C ALA A 519 -9.83 -6.79 -33.87
N LEU A 520 -10.11 -6.19 -32.71
CA LEU A 520 -11.02 -6.77 -31.71
C LEU A 520 -12.48 -6.82 -32.19
N SER A 521 -12.91 -5.93 -33.09
CA SER A 521 -14.25 -5.99 -33.66
C SER A 521 -14.43 -7.12 -34.68
N PHE A 522 -13.34 -7.50 -35.36
CA PHE A 522 -13.36 -8.60 -36.33
C PHE A 522 -13.52 -9.95 -35.62
N ASP A 523 -12.83 -10.12 -34.49
CA ASP A 523 -12.88 -11.37 -33.71
C ASP A 523 -14.22 -11.56 -32.98
N ASN A 524 -14.91 -10.48 -32.65
CA ASN A 524 -16.25 -10.51 -32.05
C ASN A 524 -17.40 -10.54 -33.08
N ALA A 525 -17.08 -10.40 -34.37
CA ALA A 525 -18.08 -10.48 -35.43
C ALA A 525 -18.58 -11.93 -35.54
N SER A 526 -19.88 -12.11 -35.78
CA SER A 526 -20.45 -13.44 -36.02
C SER A 526 -19.74 -14.13 -37.20
N PRO A 527 -19.71 -15.47 -37.26
CA PRO A 527 -19.12 -16.20 -38.39
C PRO A 527 -19.66 -15.73 -39.76
N GLU A 528 -20.91 -15.25 -39.79
CA GLU A 528 -21.55 -14.67 -40.98
C GLU A 528 -20.98 -13.30 -41.35
N GLU A 529 -20.72 -12.44 -40.36
CA GLU A 529 -20.08 -11.13 -40.55
C GLU A 529 -18.60 -11.28 -40.93
N GLN A 530 -17.88 -12.23 -40.33
CA GLN A 530 -16.51 -12.59 -40.73
C GLN A 530 -16.48 -13.12 -42.17
N ALA A 531 -17.40 -14.01 -42.53
CA ALA A 531 -17.54 -14.51 -43.90
C ALA A 531 -17.92 -13.40 -44.89
N MET A 532 -18.70 -12.39 -44.47
CA MET A 532 -19.05 -11.23 -45.29
C MET A 532 -17.84 -10.33 -45.53
N ALA A 533 -17.08 -10.01 -44.48
CA ALA A 533 -15.87 -9.19 -44.58
C ALA A 533 -14.79 -9.87 -45.44
N LEU A 534 -14.64 -11.20 -45.32
CA LEU A 534 -13.76 -12.00 -46.19
C LEU A 534 -14.21 -11.97 -47.66
N ARG A 535 -15.52 -12.00 -47.92
CA ARG A 535 -16.07 -11.85 -49.28
C ARG A 535 -15.83 -10.46 -49.86
N GLU A 536 -15.89 -9.41 -49.05
CA GLU A 536 -15.62 -8.03 -49.48
C GLU A 536 -14.16 -7.79 -49.89
N ILE A 537 -13.21 -8.49 -49.26
CA ILE A 537 -11.79 -8.47 -49.66
C ILE A 537 -11.46 -9.47 -50.79
N GLY A 538 -12.47 -10.14 -51.35
CA GLY A 538 -12.32 -11.03 -52.51
C GLY A 538 -11.97 -12.49 -52.18
N VAL A 539 -12.07 -12.91 -50.91
CA VAL A 539 -11.89 -14.31 -50.51
C VAL A 539 -13.21 -15.06 -50.69
N VAL A 540 -13.24 -15.99 -51.63
CA VAL A 540 -14.39 -16.89 -51.86
C VAL A 540 -14.17 -18.16 -51.03
N LEU A 541 -14.95 -18.32 -49.95
CA LEU A 541 -14.98 -19.57 -49.18
C LEU A 541 -15.88 -20.58 -49.92
N ASP A 542 -15.30 -21.67 -50.43
CA ASP A 542 -16.05 -22.75 -51.08
C ASP A 542 -16.92 -23.48 -50.05
N SER A 543 -18.24 -23.26 -50.13
CA SER A 543 -19.24 -23.84 -49.22
C SER A 543 -19.52 -25.33 -49.47
N ASN A 544 -18.59 -26.07 -50.06
CA ASN A 544 -18.79 -27.44 -50.56
C ASN A 544 -17.79 -28.44 -49.98
N ALA A 545 -17.61 -28.45 -48.66
CA ALA A 545 -16.95 -29.55 -47.96
C ALA A 545 -17.91 -30.21 -46.95
N ASP A 546 -18.70 -31.14 -47.49
CA ASP A 546 -19.20 -32.38 -46.89
C ASP A 546 -19.98 -32.36 -45.56
N THR A 547 -21.30 -32.15 -45.68
CA THR A 547 -22.31 -32.91 -44.92
C THR A 547 -22.64 -34.22 -45.66
N SER A 548 -21.77 -35.22 -45.57
CA SER A 548 -22.15 -36.61 -45.89
C SER A 548 -21.37 -37.63 -45.06
N ASN A 549 -21.72 -37.76 -43.78
CA ASN A 549 -21.56 -39.00 -43.04
C ASN A 549 -22.84 -39.32 -42.28
N SER A 550 -23.76 -39.98 -43.00
CA SER A 550 -24.90 -40.68 -42.43
C SER A 550 -24.41 -41.89 -41.63
N PHE A 551 -24.56 -41.82 -40.31
CA PHE A 551 -24.56 -43.01 -39.45
C PHE A 551 -25.84 -43.81 -39.74
N GLU A 552 -25.68 -44.96 -40.40
CA GLU A 552 -26.69 -46.02 -40.43
C GLU A 552 -26.67 -46.81 -39.13
N SER A 553 -27.86 -47.01 -38.58
CA SER A 553 -28.19 -47.88 -37.47
C SER A 553 -27.97 -49.37 -37.80
N GLY A 554 -27.24 -50.06 -36.92
CA GLY A 554 -27.14 -51.51 -36.80
C GLY A 554 -26.78 -51.88 -35.37
#